data_AF-A0A5D0N3N3-F1
#
_entry.id   AF-A0A5D0N3N3-F1
#
_cell.length_a   1.000
_cell.length_b   1.000
_cell.length_c   1.000
_cell.angle_alpha   90.00
_cell.angle_beta   90.00
_cell.angle_gamma   90.00
#
_symmetry.space_group_name_H-M   'P 1'
#
loop_
_entity.id
_entity.type
_entity.pdbx_description
1 polymer ?
#
loop_
_entity_poly.entity_id
_entity_poly.type
_entity_poly.pdbx_seq_one_letter_code
_entity_poly.pdbx_strand_id
1 'polypeptide(L)'
;MTDTLATGAAPTDRERVLGRRRERVGPGGDPVAPGAPEPRRRPAGTSGVVLDCGWGRLVFGQTFTEQVEVADVLRSEAVGARDICIYLRDPHVLVSRLPDELFIDPSLTYRLPLGEHRPAATESGEIPGLAVRPLRDAGDADAVNRIYARNGMVTAPVEVLVDNAGTDRFLHLVAEDATGEVVGTITGVDHVAVFGDPDNGASLWCLTVDFNTAPPGTGQALLTALADRLDARGRAYVDLSVLAENSGAIRLYERLGFHRTGTLCVKRKNPINERLFLPAMPEGYDELNPYAKIVADEAMRRGIRVEVTDPRWGELRLTSGGRTVHTRESLSELTSAVAMSRCDDKRVTRRILTEAGLSVPRGRTATGDADDLAFLADVGPVVVKPARGEQGNGITVGVRTPEALTAAVELARRFCPDVLIEELREGEDLRVVVIDHEVVAAAVRRPAQITGDGVHDVTELIERQSRRRAAATGGESRIPIDDMTREVVAEAGHRMHDVLPEGQVLAVRRTANLHTGGTIHDVTAELHPVIAEACVTASRALDIPVTGLDLLVPAADRPEHVFIEANERPGLANHEPQPTAERFVDLLFPGTRAPQKLWSPAGTGGAA
;
A
#
# COMPACT_ATOMS: atom_id res chain seq x y z
N MET A 1 10.79 43.76 16.69
CA MET A 1 11.06 43.19 18.02
C MET A 1 11.52 41.76 17.77
N THR A 2 12.78 41.56 17.40
CA THR A 2 14.05 41.57 18.17
C THR A 2 14.53 40.13 18.30
N ASP A 3 15.46 39.81 17.41
CA ASP A 3 16.67 38.99 17.60
C ASP A 3 16.72 38.07 18.82
N THR A 4 16.82 36.77 18.57
CA THR A 4 17.61 35.88 19.41
C THR A 4 18.25 34.76 18.55
N LEU A 5 19.06 35.16 17.57
CA LEU A 5 20.14 34.29 17.09
C LEU A 5 21.31 34.51 18.06
N ALA A 6 21.65 33.48 18.83
CA ALA A 6 22.78 33.50 19.74
C ALA A 6 24.11 33.53 18.96
N THR A 7 24.54 34.72 18.54
CA THR A 7 25.93 34.97 18.12
C THR A 7 26.77 35.28 19.36
N GLY A 8 27.22 34.22 20.05
CA GLY A 8 28.22 34.35 21.10
C GLY A 8 29.62 34.33 20.49
N ALA A 9 30.19 35.50 20.21
CA ALA A 9 31.62 35.65 19.99
C ALA A 9 32.34 35.55 21.34
N ALA A 10 33.05 34.44 21.58
CA ALA A 10 33.94 34.33 22.74
C ALA A 10 35.25 35.08 22.47
N PRO A 11 35.83 35.80 23.45
CA PRO A 11 37.12 36.46 23.29
C PRO A 11 38.22 35.41 23.10
N THR A 12 39.10 35.65 22.13
CA THR A 12 40.31 34.84 21.93
C THR A 12 41.28 35.06 23.09
N ASP A 13 41.22 34.18 24.08
CA ASP A 13 42.26 34.08 25.10
C ASP A 13 43.40 33.22 24.56
N ARG A 14 44.37 33.90 23.94
CA ARG A 14 45.67 33.33 23.58
C ARG A 14 46.48 33.15 24.86
N GLU A 15 46.26 32.04 25.58
CA GLU A 15 47.26 31.33 26.42
C GLU A 15 46.57 30.31 27.33
N ARG A 16 46.35 29.10 26.79
CA ARG A 16 46.39 27.82 27.54
C ARG A 16 46.36 26.66 26.55
N VAL A 17 47.42 26.59 25.76
CA VAL A 17 47.90 25.31 25.22
C VAL A 17 48.37 24.52 26.44
N LEU A 18 47.65 23.44 26.80
CA LEU A 18 48.16 22.20 27.42
C LEU A 18 46.97 21.37 27.93
N GLY A 19 46.76 20.20 27.30
CA GLY A 19 46.10 19.05 27.94
C GLY A 19 44.57 18.96 27.87
N ARG A 20 43.95 18.91 26.68
CA ARG A 20 42.62 18.28 26.53
C ARG A 20 42.80 16.89 25.90
N ARG A 21 42.66 15.83 26.71
CA ARG A 21 42.39 14.48 26.20
C ARG A 21 41.13 14.57 25.34
N ARG A 22 41.21 14.28 24.04
CA ARG A 22 40.03 14.01 23.22
C ARG A 22 39.34 12.80 23.84
N GLU A 23 38.07 12.93 24.22
CA GLU A 23 37.23 11.77 24.53
C GLU A 23 37.26 10.85 23.31
N ARG A 24 37.64 9.59 23.55
CA ARG A 24 37.74 8.57 22.50
C ARG A 24 36.32 8.11 22.18
N VAL A 25 35.96 8.01 20.91
CA VAL A 25 34.61 7.67 20.46
C VAL A 25 34.69 6.46 19.52
N GLY A 26 33.96 5.38 19.84
CA GLY A 26 33.85 4.16 19.05
C GLY A 26 32.96 4.33 17.80
N PRO A 27 32.74 3.26 17.02
CA PRO A 27 32.19 3.32 15.66
C PRO A 27 30.73 3.82 15.58
N GLY A 28 30.04 3.99 16.72
CA GLY A 28 28.68 4.52 16.82
C GLY A 28 28.51 5.76 17.70
N GLY A 29 29.59 6.41 18.16
CA GLY A 29 29.47 7.57 19.06
C GLY A 29 29.73 7.27 20.55
N ASP A 30 29.99 6.01 20.92
CA ASP A 30 30.17 5.62 22.33
C ASP A 30 31.57 5.99 22.87
N PRO A 31 31.70 6.49 24.11
CA PRO A 31 33.00 6.77 24.71
C PRO A 31 33.81 5.47 24.94
N VAL A 32 35.06 5.41 24.45
CA VAL A 32 35.96 4.26 24.66
C VAL A 32 36.49 4.27 26.10
N ALA A 33 36.46 3.10 26.76
CA ALA A 33 36.96 2.93 28.13
C ALA A 33 38.42 3.39 28.29
N PRO A 34 38.81 3.99 29.43
CA PRO A 34 40.19 4.42 29.67
C PRO A 34 41.13 3.20 29.77
N GLY A 35 42.03 3.02 28.79
CA GLY A 35 43.05 1.96 28.82
C GLY A 35 43.15 1.09 27.56
N ALA A 36 42.23 1.23 26.60
CA ALA A 36 42.29 0.47 25.35
C ALA A 36 43.54 0.83 24.50
N PRO A 37 44.24 -0.17 23.92
CA PRO A 37 45.41 0.06 23.06
C PRO A 37 45.07 1.03 21.90
N GLU A 38 46.06 1.79 21.43
CA GLU A 38 45.84 2.70 20.29
C GLU A 38 45.35 1.93 19.07
N PRO A 39 44.31 2.41 18.36
CA PRO A 39 43.97 1.83 17.07
C PRO A 39 45.18 2.02 16.16
N ARG A 40 45.70 0.90 15.63
CA ARG A 40 46.68 0.93 14.55
C ARG A 40 46.11 1.84 13.45
N ARG A 41 46.94 2.73 12.89
CA ARG A 41 46.56 3.58 11.72
C ARG A 41 45.73 2.74 10.75
N ARG A 42 44.56 3.27 10.33
CA ARG A 42 43.65 2.65 9.35
C ARG A 42 44.47 1.95 8.25
N PRO A 43 44.32 0.64 8.04
CA PRO A 43 44.78 0.03 6.80
C PRO A 43 44.04 0.73 5.65
N ALA A 44 44.77 1.10 4.59
CA ALA A 44 44.16 1.49 3.34
C ALA A 44 43.49 0.24 2.74
N GLY A 45 42.18 0.24 2.48
CA GLY A 45 41.53 -0.94 1.91
C GLY A 45 40.12 -0.75 1.38
N THR A 46 39.17 -0.31 2.19
CA THR A 46 37.74 -0.42 1.83
C THR A 46 36.94 0.77 2.35
N SER A 47 36.60 1.69 1.44
CA SER A 47 35.62 2.76 1.66
C SER A 47 34.29 2.40 1.02
N GLY A 48 33.18 2.82 1.63
CA GLY A 48 31.84 2.65 1.04
C GLY A 48 31.38 1.20 1.00
N VAL A 49 31.51 0.47 2.11
CA VAL A 49 31.22 -0.96 2.18
C VAL A 49 29.72 -1.20 2.22
N VAL A 50 29.24 -1.94 1.23
CA VAL A 50 27.86 -2.40 1.09
C VAL A 50 27.89 -3.92 0.90
N LEU A 51 27.12 -4.64 1.71
CA LEU A 51 27.10 -6.10 1.73
C LEU A 51 25.71 -6.62 1.39
N ASP A 52 25.60 -7.37 0.30
CA ASP A 52 24.34 -8.01 -0.10
C ASP A 52 24.03 -9.23 0.77
N CYS A 53 22.90 -9.20 1.45
CA CYS A 53 22.41 -10.25 2.35
C CYS A 53 21.27 -11.07 1.72
N GLY A 54 20.93 -10.83 0.46
CA GLY A 54 19.85 -11.48 -0.29
C GLY A 54 18.47 -10.84 -0.06
N TRP A 55 18.11 -10.51 1.18
CA TRP A 55 16.87 -9.78 1.51
C TRP A 55 17.02 -8.24 1.36
N GLY A 56 18.22 -7.78 1.04
CA GLY A 56 18.62 -6.37 0.99
C GLY A 56 20.09 -6.24 1.37
N ARG A 57 20.54 -4.99 1.56
CA ARG A 57 21.97 -4.69 1.77
C ARG A 57 22.23 -4.10 3.14
N LEU A 58 23.32 -4.53 3.76
CA LEU A 58 23.90 -3.85 4.92
C LEU A 58 24.86 -2.77 4.42
N VAL A 59 24.60 -1.52 4.81
CA VAL A 59 25.42 -0.35 4.49
C VAL A 59 26.19 0.04 5.75
N PHE A 60 27.50 -0.18 5.75
CA PHE A 60 28.36 0.11 6.90
C PHE A 60 28.76 1.59 6.88
N GLY A 61 27.95 2.44 7.49
CA GLY A 61 28.04 3.90 7.40
C GLY A 61 29.39 4.47 7.86
N GLN A 62 30.07 3.83 8.81
CA GLN A 62 31.39 4.22 9.31
C GLN A 62 32.51 4.07 8.26
N THR A 63 32.25 3.33 7.18
CA THR A 63 33.20 3.13 6.07
C THR A 63 33.08 4.18 4.97
N PHE A 64 32.05 5.04 5.02
CA PHE A 64 31.85 6.14 4.09
C PHE A 64 32.52 7.41 4.61
N THR A 65 33.04 8.23 3.70
CA THR A 65 33.66 9.52 4.07
C THR A 65 32.58 10.60 4.19
N GLU A 66 31.62 10.59 3.27
CA GLU A 66 30.56 11.58 3.17
C GLU A 66 29.18 10.93 3.32
N GLN A 67 28.28 11.54 4.09
CA GLN A 67 26.93 11.02 4.29
C GLN A 67 26.08 11.01 3.00
N VAL A 68 26.43 11.83 2.00
CA VAL A 68 25.72 11.87 0.71
C VAL A 68 25.87 10.54 -0.05
N GLU A 69 27.05 9.91 0.02
CA GLU A 69 27.30 8.62 -0.63
C GLU A 69 26.41 7.53 -0.01
N VAL A 70 26.19 7.58 1.30
CA VAL A 70 25.28 6.68 2.01
C VAL A 70 23.83 6.88 1.53
N ALA A 71 23.39 8.13 1.36
CA ALA A 71 22.07 8.42 0.83
C ALA A 71 21.89 7.86 -0.59
N ASP A 72 22.89 8.02 -1.46
CA ASP A 72 22.82 7.53 -2.83
C ASP A 72 22.76 5.99 -2.89
N VAL A 73 23.49 5.31 -1.99
CA VAL A 73 23.34 3.86 -1.82
C VAL A 73 21.93 3.51 -1.39
N LEU A 74 21.39 4.12 -0.33
CA LEU A 74 20.03 3.82 0.15
C LEU A 74 18.94 4.16 -0.89
N ARG A 75 19.15 5.15 -1.74
CA ARG A 75 18.25 5.46 -2.87
C ARG A 75 18.23 4.37 -3.94
N SER A 76 19.34 3.65 -4.11
CA SER A 76 19.47 2.55 -5.08
C SER A 76 18.89 1.22 -4.58
N GLU A 77 18.20 1.21 -3.43
CA GLU A 77 17.51 0.04 -2.90
C GLU A 77 16.52 -0.53 -3.92
N ALA A 78 16.64 -1.83 -4.20
CA ALA A 78 15.77 -2.52 -5.14
C ALA A 78 14.34 -2.67 -4.61
N VAL A 79 13.36 -2.71 -5.51
CA VAL A 79 11.97 -3.01 -5.15
C VAL A 79 11.91 -4.39 -4.51
N GLY A 80 11.26 -4.52 -3.35
CA GLY A 80 11.19 -5.79 -2.62
C GLY A 80 12.37 -6.04 -1.67
N ALA A 81 13.43 -5.25 -1.72
CA ALA A 81 14.60 -5.37 -0.83
C ALA A 81 14.50 -4.39 0.35
N ARG A 82 15.21 -4.71 1.44
CA ARG A 82 15.30 -3.85 2.63
C ARG A 82 16.76 -3.57 2.97
N ASP A 83 17.23 -2.38 2.65
CA ASP A 83 18.56 -1.94 3.05
C ASP A 83 18.57 -1.43 4.49
N ILE A 84 19.68 -1.65 5.19
CA ILE A 84 19.90 -1.18 6.55
C ILE A 84 21.27 -0.52 6.62
N CYS A 85 21.29 0.79 6.88
CA CYS A 85 22.52 1.50 7.22
C CYS A 85 22.74 1.46 8.73
N ILE A 86 23.90 1.00 9.16
CA ILE A 86 24.29 0.92 10.58
C ILE A 86 25.67 1.54 10.79
N TYR A 87 25.95 2.00 12.02
CA TYR A 87 27.19 2.71 12.40
C TYR A 87 27.45 4.00 11.60
N LEU A 88 26.40 4.59 11.04
CA LEU A 88 26.50 5.90 10.42
C LEU A 88 26.82 6.92 11.52
N ARG A 89 27.85 7.72 11.29
CA ARG A 89 28.18 8.85 12.17
C ARG A 89 27.10 9.92 12.04
N ASP A 90 26.62 10.44 13.18
CA ASP A 90 25.64 11.52 13.27
C ASP A 90 24.38 11.30 12.37
N PRO A 91 23.66 10.17 12.53
CA PRO A 91 22.60 9.75 11.60
C PRO A 91 21.43 10.73 11.54
N HIS A 92 21.16 11.43 12.64
CA HIS A 92 20.15 12.50 12.70
C HIS A 92 20.44 13.66 11.72
N VAL A 93 21.71 13.93 11.42
CA VAL A 93 22.10 14.95 10.43
C VAL A 93 21.73 14.52 9.02
N LEU A 94 21.95 13.25 8.65
CA LEU A 94 21.54 12.74 7.35
C LEU A 94 20.01 12.76 7.20
N VAL A 95 19.30 12.23 8.20
CA VAL A 95 17.84 12.12 8.17
C VAL A 95 17.17 13.51 8.15
N SER A 96 17.69 14.49 8.90
CA SER A 96 17.15 15.87 8.86
C SER A 96 17.32 16.58 7.50
N ARG A 97 18.27 16.14 6.67
CA ARG A 97 18.47 16.67 5.31
C ARG A 97 17.58 15.96 4.27
N LEU A 98 17.22 14.71 4.53
CA LEU A 98 16.42 13.87 3.64
C LEU A 98 15.19 13.27 4.38
N PRO A 99 14.36 14.09 5.04
CA PRO A 99 13.29 13.59 5.91
C PRO A 99 12.17 12.88 5.15
N ASP A 100 11.99 13.17 3.87
CA ASP A 100 10.97 12.53 3.02
C ASP A 100 11.43 11.17 2.48
N GLU A 101 12.74 10.89 2.53
CA GLU A 101 13.34 9.68 1.95
C GLU A 101 13.84 8.70 3.01
N LEU A 102 14.34 9.18 4.14
CA LEU A 102 15.02 8.38 5.15
C LEU A 102 14.38 8.59 6.53
N PHE A 103 14.56 7.61 7.41
CA PHE A 103 14.17 7.70 8.81
C PHE A 103 15.18 6.98 9.71
N ILE A 104 15.21 7.37 10.99
CA ILE A 104 15.91 6.60 12.03
C ILE A 104 15.01 5.43 12.40
N ASP A 105 15.50 4.22 12.20
CA ASP A 105 14.79 2.99 12.54
C ASP A 105 14.48 2.98 14.05
N PRO A 106 13.25 2.67 14.48
CA PRO A 106 12.87 2.62 15.90
C PRO A 106 13.42 1.36 16.60
N SER A 107 14.62 0.94 16.26
CA SER A 107 15.34 -0.15 16.89
C SER A 107 16.36 0.35 17.90
N LEU A 108 16.63 -0.51 18.88
CA LEU A 108 17.70 -0.39 19.85
C LEU A 108 18.85 -1.30 19.42
N THR A 109 20.08 -0.79 19.48
CA THR A 109 21.26 -1.62 19.24
C THR A 109 21.83 -2.13 20.55
N TYR A 110 22.10 -3.43 20.60
CA TYR A 110 22.66 -4.14 21.76
C TYR A 110 23.97 -4.83 21.39
N ARG A 111 24.92 -4.84 22.32
CA ARG A 111 26.25 -5.41 22.17
C ARG A 111 26.51 -6.50 23.20
N LEU A 112 26.98 -7.65 22.74
CA LEU A 112 27.57 -8.69 23.60
C LEU A 112 29.10 -8.64 23.47
N PRO A 113 29.83 -8.34 24.56
CA PRO A 113 31.28 -8.51 24.57
C PRO A 113 31.64 -10.00 24.49
N LEU A 114 32.72 -10.31 23.78
CA LEU A 114 33.27 -11.66 23.59
C LEU A 114 34.66 -11.78 24.25
N GLY A 115 35.26 -12.96 24.20
CA GLY A 115 36.55 -13.28 24.80
C GLY A 115 36.53 -13.15 26.33
N GLU A 116 37.59 -12.56 26.88
CA GLU A 116 37.77 -12.39 28.33
C GLU A 116 36.68 -11.54 29.01
N HIS A 117 35.93 -10.76 28.22
CA HIS A 117 34.87 -9.87 28.71
C HIS A 117 33.48 -10.50 28.57
N ARG A 118 33.37 -11.73 28.06
CA ARG A 118 32.11 -12.42 27.89
C ARG A 118 31.51 -12.78 29.27
N PRO A 119 30.27 -12.37 29.58
CA PRO A 119 29.62 -12.76 30.82
C PRO A 119 29.52 -14.27 30.95
N ALA A 120 29.67 -14.80 32.17
CA ALA A 120 29.54 -16.22 32.43
C ALA A 120 28.15 -16.73 32.00
N ALA A 121 28.12 -17.81 31.22
CA ALA A 121 26.87 -18.42 30.77
C ALA A 121 26.06 -18.87 32.00
N THR A 122 24.85 -18.34 32.15
CA THR A 122 23.99 -18.61 33.32
C THR A 122 23.21 -19.91 33.20
N GLU A 123 23.01 -20.44 31.98
CA GLU A 123 22.33 -21.71 31.72
C GLU A 123 22.92 -22.41 30.48
N SER A 124 23.14 -23.72 30.54
CA SER A 124 23.52 -24.56 29.40
C SER A 124 22.32 -24.68 28.45
N GLY A 125 22.35 -23.95 27.33
CA GLY A 125 21.27 -23.88 26.34
C GLY A 125 21.12 -25.11 25.44
N GLU A 126 21.52 -26.29 25.91
CA GLU A 126 21.31 -27.54 25.17
C GLU A 126 19.84 -27.94 25.27
N ILE A 127 19.15 -27.86 24.13
CA ILE A 127 17.76 -28.28 24.00
C ILE A 127 17.78 -29.70 23.43
N PRO A 128 17.25 -30.72 24.14
CA PRO A 128 17.25 -32.09 23.65
C PRO A 128 16.60 -32.19 22.26
N GLY A 129 17.32 -32.78 21.31
CA GLY A 129 16.84 -32.96 19.94
C GLY A 129 16.96 -31.71 19.05
N LEU A 130 17.56 -30.62 19.51
CA LEU A 130 17.85 -29.44 18.69
C LEU A 130 19.35 -29.37 18.37
N ALA A 131 19.69 -29.29 17.09
CA ALA A 131 21.07 -29.14 16.62
C ALA A 131 21.25 -27.81 15.89
N VAL A 132 22.27 -27.02 16.29
CA VAL A 132 22.61 -25.77 15.59
C VAL A 132 23.83 -25.97 14.70
N ARG A 133 23.66 -25.82 13.40
CA ARG A 133 24.70 -26.07 12.38
C ARG A 133 24.71 -24.98 11.31
N PRO A 134 25.78 -24.87 10.50
CA PRO A 134 25.77 -24.00 9.34
C PRO A 134 24.69 -24.38 8.32
N LEU A 135 24.22 -23.38 7.57
CA LEU A 135 23.44 -23.57 6.34
C LEU A 135 24.32 -24.27 5.30
N ARG A 136 23.81 -25.32 4.64
CA ARG A 136 24.62 -26.18 3.75
C ARG A 136 24.31 -26.00 2.27
N ASP A 137 23.02 -25.95 1.95
CA ASP A 137 22.54 -26.12 0.58
C ASP A 137 21.24 -25.35 0.33
N ALA A 138 20.74 -25.47 -0.90
CA ALA A 138 19.50 -24.84 -1.36
C ALA A 138 18.28 -25.28 -0.53
N GLY A 139 18.24 -26.52 -0.02
CA GLY A 139 17.13 -27.01 0.79
C GLY A 139 17.05 -26.33 2.15
N ASP A 140 18.21 -26.11 2.79
CA ASP A 140 18.29 -25.29 4.01
C ASP A 140 17.89 -23.84 3.74
N ALA A 141 18.35 -23.25 2.63
CA ALA A 141 18.01 -21.87 2.23
C ALA A 141 16.50 -21.71 1.93
N ASP A 142 15.88 -22.68 1.27
CA ASP A 142 14.43 -22.73 1.10
C ASP A 142 13.70 -22.79 2.44
N ALA A 143 14.19 -23.59 3.38
CA ALA A 143 13.61 -23.67 4.72
C ALA A 143 13.71 -22.34 5.47
N VAL A 144 14.85 -21.65 5.36
CA VAL A 144 15.02 -20.29 5.89
C VAL A 144 13.98 -19.34 5.29
N ASN A 145 13.80 -19.35 3.97
CA ASN A 145 12.79 -18.51 3.31
C ASN A 145 11.35 -18.84 3.73
N ARG A 146 11.03 -20.13 3.99
CA ARG A 146 9.71 -20.50 4.55
C ARG A 146 9.48 -19.84 5.91
N ILE A 147 10.50 -19.84 6.78
CA ILE A 147 10.41 -19.18 8.10
C ILE A 147 10.28 -17.66 7.93
N TYR A 148 11.08 -17.05 7.04
CA TYR A 148 10.96 -15.61 6.74
C TYR A 148 9.56 -15.23 6.27
N ALA A 149 9.02 -15.95 5.29
CA ALA A 149 7.68 -15.69 4.75
C ALA A 149 6.58 -15.84 5.81
N ARG A 150 6.64 -16.89 6.65
CA ARG A 150 5.69 -17.10 7.75
C ARG A 150 5.72 -15.98 8.78
N ASN A 151 6.90 -15.40 9.00
CA ASN A 151 7.10 -14.34 9.98
C ASN A 151 6.99 -12.93 9.37
N GLY A 152 6.51 -12.80 8.13
CA GLY A 152 6.35 -11.52 7.44
C GLY A 152 7.67 -10.78 7.18
N MET A 153 8.78 -11.51 7.09
CA MET A 153 10.11 -10.99 6.75
C MET A 153 10.33 -11.03 5.24
N VAL A 154 11.20 -10.15 4.75
CA VAL A 154 11.64 -10.15 3.35
C VAL A 154 12.44 -11.44 3.09
N THR A 155 12.07 -12.18 2.05
CA THR A 155 12.76 -13.39 1.61
C THR A 155 13.98 -13.05 0.75
N ALA A 156 14.88 -14.01 0.55
CA ALA A 156 16.10 -13.84 -0.22
C ALA A 156 16.17 -14.87 -1.36
N PRO A 157 16.83 -14.57 -2.49
CA PRO A 157 17.13 -15.59 -3.49
C PRO A 157 17.95 -16.73 -2.88
N VAL A 158 17.59 -17.97 -3.21
CA VAL A 158 18.16 -19.19 -2.61
C VAL A 158 19.67 -19.27 -2.87
N GLU A 159 20.06 -18.99 -4.10
CA GLU A 159 21.45 -18.96 -4.55
C GLU A 159 22.29 -17.96 -3.76
N VAL A 160 21.75 -16.77 -3.46
CA VAL A 160 22.47 -15.74 -2.69
C VAL A 160 22.70 -16.20 -1.25
N LEU A 161 21.72 -16.86 -0.62
CA LEU A 161 21.89 -17.40 0.74
C LEU A 161 22.96 -18.50 0.78
N VAL A 162 22.96 -19.40 -0.21
CA VAL A 162 23.94 -20.49 -0.29
C VAL A 162 25.34 -19.94 -0.55
N ASP A 163 25.49 -19.01 -1.49
CA ASP A 163 26.76 -18.37 -1.82
C ASP A 163 27.32 -17.62 -0.61
N ASN A 164 26.49 -16.84 0.08
CA ASN A 164 26.88 -16.12 1.29
C ASN A 164 27.35 -17.07 2.40
N ALA A 165 26.63 -18.19 2.62
CA ALA A 165 26.99 -19.21 3.60
C ALA A 165 28.34 -19.89 3.31
N GLY A 166 28.79 -19.90 2.05
CA GLY A 166 30.09 -20.41 1.64
C GLY A 166 31.28 -19.47 1.89
N THR A 167 31.04 -18.26 2.41
CA THR A 167 32.11 -17.26 2.64
C THR A 167 32.49 -17.11 4.11
N ASP A 168 33.70 -16.60 4.37
CA ASP A 168 34.12 -16.25 5.73
C ASP A 168 33.41 -15.00 6.29
N ARG A 169 32.76 -14.21 5.41
CA ARG A 169 32.06 -12.97 5.76
C ARG A 169 30.79 -13.23 6.54
N PHE A 170 30.12 -14.35 6.28
CA PHE A 170 28.87 -14.71 6.92
C PHE A 170 29.01 -15.93 7.82
N LEU A 171 28.14 -15.99 8.82
CA LEU A 171 27.89 -17.16 9.65
C LEU A 171 26.39 -17.42 9.63
N HIS A 172 25.92 -18.08 8.56
CA HIS A 172 24.54 -18.53 8.46
C HIS A 172 24.36 -19.82 9.23
N LEU A 173 23.61 -19.77 10.33
CA LEU A 173 23.33 -20.93 11.16
C LEU A 173 21.84 -21.22 11.13
N VAL A 174 21.51 -22.51 11.09
CA VAL A 174 20.15 -23.03 11.20
C VAL A 174 20.03 -23.93 12.41
N ALA A 175 18.85 -23.93 13.02
CA ALA A 175 18.46 -24.86 14.06
C ALA A 175 17.62 -25.97 13.43
N GLU A 176 18.10 -27.20 13.54
CA GLU A 176 17.44 -28.41 13.05
C GLU A 176 16.86 -29.18 14.24
N ASP A 177 15.61 -29.61 14.14
CA ASP A 177 14.95 -30.42 15.16
C ASP A 177 15.26 -31.92 15.00
N ALA A 178 14.68 -32.75 15.88
CA ALA A 178 14.93 -34.19 15.90
C ALA A 178 14.41 -34.92 14.64
N THR A 179 13.55 -34.28 13.85
CA THR A 179 13.00 -34.82 12.60
C THR A 179 13.86 -34.45 11.38
N GLY A 180 14.81 -33.53 11.56
CA GLY A 180 15.62 -32.99 10.48
C GLY A 180 15.05 -31.72 9.85
N GLU A 181 13.96 -31.16 10.40
CA GLU A 181 13.37 -29.93 9.89
C GLU A 181 14.10 -28.70 10.45
N VAL A 182 14.38 -27.73 9.58
CA VAL A 182 14.91 -26.43 10.00
C VAL A 182 13.79 -25.61 10.62
N VAL A 183 13.94 -25.30 11.91
CA VAL A 183 12.95 -24.59 12.74
C VAL A 183 13.43 -23.21 13.19
N GLY A 184 14.65 -22.81 12.84
CA GLY A 184 15.15 -21.47 13.14
C GLY A 184 16.42 -21.12 12.39
N THR A 185 16.74 -19.83 12.36
CA THR A 185 17.90 -19.29 11.63
C THR A 185 18.45 -18.04 12.29
N ILE A 186 19.75 -17.81 12.11
CA ILE A 186 20.45 -16.57 12.48
C ILE A 186 21.58 -16.32 11.47
N THR A 187 21.82 -15.06 11.14
CA THR A 187 22.91 -14.65 10.24
C THR A 187 23.90 -13.77 10.98
N GLY A 188 25.13 -14.24 11.18
CA GLY A 188 26.24 -13.39 11.62
C GLY A 188 27.00 -12.79 10.45
N VAL A 189 27.56 -11.59 10.65
CA VAL A 189 28.43 -10.89 9.70
C VAL A 189 29.73 -10.51 10.42
N ASP A 190 30.85 -11.06 9.95
CA ASP A 190 32.18 -10.82 10.51
C ASP A 190 32.80 -9.56 9.87
N HIS A 191 32.85 -8.46 10.64
CA HIS A 191 33.26 -7.15 10.10
C HIS A 191 34.75 -7.13 9.70
N VAL A 192 35.57 -7.97 10.34
CA VAL A 192 36.98 -8.12 9.98
C VAL A 192 37.11 -8.80 8.62
N ALA A 193 36.31 -9.84 8.37
CA ALA A 193 36.29 -10.52 7.07
C ALA A 193 35.68 -9.65 5.95
N VAL A 194 34.75 -8.75 6.28
CA VAL A 194 34.10 -7.87 5.30
C VAL A 194 35.00 -6.68 4.94
N PHE A 195 35.57 -5.98 5.92
CA PHE A 195 36.27 -4.71 5.68
C PHE A 195 37.50 -4.46 6.58
N GLY A 196 37.99 -5.48 7.29
CA GLY A 196 39.14 -5.35 8.16
C GLY A 196 38.88 -4.43 9.35
N ASP A 197 37.71 -4.56 9.98
CA ASP A 197 37.24 -3.69 11.06
C ASP A 197 38.30 -3.48 12.16
N PRO A 198 38.76 -2.23 12.39
CA PRO A 198 39.75 -1.93 13.43
C PRO A 198 39.21 -2.19 14.84
N ASP A 199 37.89 -2.17 15.03
CA ASP A 199 37.26 -2.45 16.32
C ASP A 199 37.06 -3.96 16.56
N ASN A 200 37.45 -4.81 15.59
CA ASN A 200 37.39 -6.26 15.65
C ASN A 200 35.98 -6.80 15.98
N GLY A 201 34.95 -6.14 15.44
CA GLY A 201 33.55 -6.41 15.70
C GLY A 201 32.91 -7.44 14.77
N ALA A 202 31.66 -7.73 15.09
CA ALA A 202 30.72 -8.48 14.26
C ALA A 202 29.30 -7.95 14.51
N SER A 203 28.36 -8.31 13.65
CA SER A 203 26.92 -8.08 13.90
C SER A 203 26.10 -9.30 13.51
N LEU A 204 24.91 -9.42 14.09
CA LEU A 204 23.96 -10.48 13.76
C LEU A 204 22.64 -9.89 13.27
N TRP A 205 21.99 -10.65 12.39
CA TRP A 205 20.81 -10.27 11.65
C TRP A 205 19.90 -11.47 11.47
N CYS A 206 18.63 -11.20 11.20
CA CYS A 206 17.62 -12.20 10.84
C CYS A 206 17.52 -13.38 11.82
N LEU A 207 17.71 -13.13 13.13
CA LEU A 207 17.40 -14.12 14.16
C LEU A 207 15.88 -14.33 14.19
N THR A 208 15.44 -15.52 13.79
CA THR A 208 14.03 -15.86 13.75
C THR A 208 13.83 -17.37 13.86
N VAL A 209 12.65 -17.77 14.33
CA VAL A 209 12.27 -19.16 14.52
C VAL A 209 10.88 -19.40 13.97
N ASP A 210 10.56 -20.64 13.61
CA ASP A 210 9.18 -21.01 13.31
C ASP A 210 8.36 -21.05 14.60
N PHE A 211 7.50 -20.04 14.82
CA PHE A 211 6.75 -19.89 16.07
C PHE A 211 5.75 -21.03 16.36
N ASN A 212 5.45 -21.88 15.38
CA ASN A 212 4.53 -23.00 15.55
C ASN A 212 5.23 -24.30 15.91
N THR A 213 6.48 -24.47 15.48
CA THR A 213 7.19 -25.77 15.54
C THR A 213 8.48 -25.71 16.34
N ALA A 214 9.13 -24.54 16.45
CA ALA A 214 10.41 -24.41 17.13
C ALA A 214 10.26 -24.59 18.65
N PRO A 215 11.09 -25.45 19.28
CA PRO A 215 11.13 -25.57 20.73
C PRO A 215 11.43 -24.23 21.42
N PRO A 216 10.83 -23.94 22.59
CA PRO A 216 11.21 -22.78 23.39
C PRO A 216 12.72 -22.77 23.69
N GLY A 217 13.34 -21.61 23.52
CA GLY A 217 14.79 -21.45 23.69
C GLY A 217 15.62 -21.62 22.40
N THR A 218 15.02 -22.02 21.28
CA THR A 218 15.73 -22.15 19.98
C THR A 218 16.50 -20.88 19.60
N GLY A 219 15.91 -19.69 19.79
CA GLY A 219 16.58 -18.42 19.52
C GLY A 219 17.80 -18.18 20.42
N GLN A 220 17.75 -18.60 21.68
CA GLN A 220 18.89 -18.54 22.60
C GLN A 220 20.01 -19.49 22.15
N ALA A 221 19.67 -20.72 21.74
CA ALA A 221 20.64 -21.68 21.24
C ALA A 221 21.37 -21.15 19.98
N LEU A 222 20.64 -20.55 19.05
CA LEU A 222 21.20 -19.91 17.85
C LEU A 222 22.15 -18.76 18.19
N LEU A 223 21.76 -17.87 19.12
CA LEU A 223 22.60 -16.76 19.58
C LEU A 223 23.90 -17.26 20.23
N THR A 224 23.80 -18.21 21.16
CA THR A 224 24.96 -18.77 21.86
C THR A 224 25.91 -19.43 20.88
N ALA A 225 25.39 -20.26 19.96
CA ALA A 225 26.20 -20.94 18.96
C ALA A 225 26.83 -19.98 17.93
N LEU A 226 26.20 -18.83 17.66
CA LEU A 226 26.82 -17.78 16.86
C LEU A 226 27.94 -17.08 17.63
N ALA A 227 27.68 -16.69 18.88
CA ALA A 227 28.65 -16.03 19.75
C ALA A 227 29.89 -16.90 19.96
N ASP A 228 29.73 -18.21 20.22
CA ASP A 228 30.85 -19.16 20.38
C ASP A 228 31.74 -19.24 19.13
N ARG A 229 31.13 -19.22 17.94
CA ARG A 229 31.89 -19.25 16.68
C ARG A 229 32.63 -17.94 16.41
N LEU A 230 32.03 -16.79 16.74
CA LEU A 230 32.68 -15.49 16.62
C LEU A 230 33.81 -15.32 17.66
N ASP A 231 33.61 -15.85 18.86
CA ASP A 231 34.60 -15.90 19.93
C ASP A 231 35.80 -16.78 19.53
N ALA A 232 35.54 -17.95 18.93
CA ALA A 232 36.58 -18.80 18.35
C ALA A 232 37.34 -18.14 17.19
N ARG A 233 36.71 -17.19 16.47
CA ARG A 233 37.35 -16.33 15.46
C ARG A 233 38.11 -15.14 16.07
N GLY A 234 38.09 -15.00 17.39
CA GLY A 234 38.80 -13.96 18.12
C GLY A 234 38.17 -12.57 17.99
N ARG A 235 36.86 -12.48 17.75
CA ARG A 235 36.14 -11.19 17.67
C ARG A 235 35.93 -10.59 19.06
N ALA A 236 35.91 -9.26 19.14
CA ALA A 236 35.80 -8.53 20.40
C ALA A 236 34.36 -8.42 20.90
N TYR A 237 33.39 -8.33 19.99
CA TYR A 237 31.97 -8.20 20.31
C TYR A 237 31.08 -8.62 19.14
N VAL A 238 29.79 -8.80 19.42
CA VAL A 238 28.74 -8.90 18.40
C VAL A 238 27.58 -7.96 18.72
N ASP A 239 27.17 -7.18 17.73
CA ASP A 239 26.02 -6.27 17.83
C ASP A 239 24.76 -6.86 17.19
N LEU A 240 23.60 -6.43 17.67
CA LEU A 240 22.30 -6.67 17.04
C LEU A 240 21.44 -5.42 17.12
N SER A 241 20.49 -5.27 16.20
CA SER A 241 19.38 -4.33 16.35
C SER A 241 18.07 -5.06 16.62
N VAL A 242 17.23 -4.49 17.47
CA VAL A 242 15.92 -5.02 17.84
C VAL A 242 14.91 -3.89 17.97
N LEU A 243 13.70 -4.06 17.42
CA LEU A 243 12.62 -3.08 17.58
C LEU A 243 12.36 -2.78 19.06
N ALA A 244 12.19 -1.50 19.40
CA ALA A 244 12.03 -1.05 20.78
C ALA A 244 10.81 -1.67 21.48
N GLU A 245 9.80 -2.08 20.71
CA GLU A 245 8.56 -2.68 21.20
C GLU A 245 8.71 -4.19 21.49
N ASN A 246 9.78 -4.85 21.02
CA ASN A 246 10.01 -6.28 21.21
C ASN A 246 10.59 -6.59 22.60
N SER A 247 9.79 -6.34 23.64
CA SER A 247 10.18 -6.53 25.03
C SER A 247 10.61 -7.97 25.35
N GLY A 248 10.07 -8.96 24.64
CA GLY A 248 10.44 -10.37 24.79
C GLY A 248 11.88 -10.64 24.38
N ALA A 249 12.28 -10.19 23.19
CA ALA A 249 13.64 -10.32 22.70
C ALA A 249 14.62 -9.48 23.52
N ILE A 250 14.26 -8.25 23.89
CA ILE A 250 15.09 -7.39 24.75
C ILE A 250 15.43 -8.09 26.08
N ARG A 251 14.43 -8.67 26.77
CA ARG A 251 14.67 -9.44 28.00
C ARG A 251 15.54 -10.68 27.80
N LEU A 252 15.50 -11.30 26.62
CA LEU A 252 16.40 -12.41 26.29
C LEU A 252 17.84 -11.89 26.15
N TYR A 253 18.05 -10.83 25.37
CA TYR A 253 19.38 -10.28 25.13
C TYR A 253 20.05 -9.78 26.41
N GLU A 254 19.32 -9.03 27.24
CA GLU A 254 19.84 -8.54 28.52
C GLU A 254 20.25 -9.68 29.45
N ARG A 255 19.48 -10.77 29.48
CA ARG A 255 19.80 -11.96 30.28
C ARG A 255 21.03 -12.70 29.78
N LEU A 256 21.27 -12.66 28.47
CA LEU A 256 22.48 -13.21 27.83
C LEU A 256 23.69 -12.28 27.94
N GLY A 257 23.55 -11.14 28.61
CA GLY A 257 24.66 -10.21 28.88
C GLY A 257 24.89 -9.18 27.79
N PHE A 258 23.94 -9.01 26.86
CA PHE A 258 23.97 -7.86 25.95
C PHE A 258 23.67 -6.58 26.71
N HIS A 259 24.34 -5.48 26.34
CA HIS A 259 24.07 -4.14 26.84
C HIS A 259 23.78 -3.17 25.70
N ARG A 260 22.96 -2.16 25.95
CA ARG A 260 22.56 -1.19 24.94
C ARG A 260 23.72 -0.27 24.55
N THR A 261 23.82 0.06 23.27
CA THR A 261 24.79 1.03 22.70
C THR A 261 24.09 2.25 22.11
N GLY A 262 24.85 3.30 21.77
CA GLY A 262 24.34 4.51 21.11
C GLY A 262 24.13 4.37 19.60
N THR A 263 24.46 3.23 19.01
CA THR A 263 24.35 3.01 17.56
C THR A 263 22.89 2.99 17.10
N LEU A 264 22.60 3.73 16.04
CA LEU A 264 21.27 3.77 15.41
C LEU A 264 21.34 3.25 13.98
N CYS A 265 20.22 2.68 13.51
CA CYS A 265 20.08 2.30 12.11
C CYS A 265 19.32 3.39 11.33
N VAL A 266 19.69 3.58 10.07
CA VAL A 266 18.97 4.44 9.12
C VAL A 266 18.45 3.57 7.98
N LYS A 267 17.19 3.76 7.61
CA LYS A 267 16.52 3.01 6.54
C LYS A 267 15.78 3.97 5.61
N ARG A 268 15.45 3.47 4.43
CA ARG A 268 14.63 4.20 3.45
C ARG A 268 13.14 4.09 3.80
N LYS A 269 12.41 5.19 3.64
CA LYS A 269 10.95 5.20 3.63
C LYS A 269 10.47 4.51 2.35
N ASN A 270 9.91 3.31 2.52
CA ASN A 270 9.39 2.47 1.44
C ASN A 270 8.20 1.64 1.98
N PRO A 271 7.40 0.98 1.12
CA PRO A 271 6.26 0.17 1.58
C PRO A 271 6.62 -0.94 2.57
N ILE A 272 7.83 -1.52 2.44
CA ILE A 272 8.32 -2.59 3.32
C ILE A 272 8.57 -2.09 4.74
N ASN A 273 8.98 -0.84 4.90
CA ASN A 273 9.29 -0.19 6.17
C ASN A 273 8.13 0.68 6.67
N GLU A 274 7.00 0.74 5.95
CA GLU A 274 5.88 1.65 6.19
C GLU A 274 5.48 1.69 7.67
N ARG A 275 5.25 0.52 8.27
CA ARG A 275 4.89 0.38 9.70
C ARG A 275 5.91 0.94 10.70
N LEU A 276 7.16 1.16 10.28
CA LEU A 276 8.25 1.62 11.15
C LEU A 276 8.42 3.14 11.16
N PHE A 277 7.96 3.84 10.12
CA PHE A 277 8.09 5.30 10.02
C PHE A 277 6.76 6.03 9.91
N LEU A 278 5.67 5.31 9.63
CA LEU A 278 4.34 5.84 9.84
C LEU A 278 4.10 6.04 11.34
N PRO A 279 3.38 7.11 11.72
CA PRO A 279 2.86 7.22 13.07
C PRO A 279 2.02 5.97 13.40
N ALA A 280 1.86 5.67 14.69
CA ALA A 280 0.89 4.66 15.13
C ALA A 280 -0.45 4.88 14.39
N MET A 281 -1.06 3.79 13.92
CA MET A 281 -2.32 3.86 13.18
C MET A 281 -3.31 4.73 13.97
N PRO A 282 -3.98 5.70 13.32
CA PRO A 282 -4.88 6.57 14.03
C PRO A 282 -6.01 5.74 14.65
N GLU A 283 -6.47 6.15 15.82
CA GLU A 283 -7.63 5.54 16.47
C GLU A 283 -8.83 5.53 15.49
N GLY A 284 -9.56 4.42 15.42
CA GLY A 284 -10.67 4.24 14.47
C GLY A 284 -10.27 3.81 13.05
N TYR A 285 -8.97 3.73 12.71
CA TYR A 285 -8.52 3.31 11.38
C TYR A 285 -9.03 1.93 10.95
N ASP A 286 -9.06 0.96 11.87
CA ASP A 286 -9.49 -0.41 11.56
C ASP A 286 -10.99 -0.52 11.25
N GLU A 287 -11.78 0.50 11.62
CA GLU A 287 -13.22 0.60 11.36
C GLU A 287 -13.54 1.32 10.05
N LEU A 288 -12.54 1.89 9.36
CA LEU A 288 -12.74 2.60 8.10
C LEU A 288 -13.23 1.65 7.00
N ASN A 289 -14.16 2.16 6.17
CA ASN A 289 -14.50 1.49 4.93
C ASN A 289 -13.31 1.51 3.93
N PRO A 290 -13.26 0.60 2.95
CA PRO A 290 -12.13 0.53 2.02
C PRO A 290 -11.87 1.80 1.21
N TYR A 291 -12.91 2.59 0.90
CA TYR A 291 -12.80 3.86 0.16
C TYR A 291 -12.10 4.95 0.97
N ALA A 292 -12.31 5.02 2.28
CA ALA A 292 -11.59 5.92 3.16
C ALA A 292 -10.19 5.39 3.50
N LYS A 293 -10.06 4.07 3.69
CA LYS A 293 -8.79 3.42 4.05
C LYS A 293 -7.70 3.65 2.99
N ILE A 294 -8.03 3.53 1.70
CA ILE A 294 -7.05 3.77 0.62
C ILE A 294 -6.51 5.22 0.61
N VAL A 295 -7.34 6.20 0.97
CA VAL A 295 -6.94 7.61 1.10
C VAL A 295 -6.06 7.80 2.33
N ALA A 296 -6.44 7.19 3.47
CA ALA A 296 -5.65 7.23 4.69
C ALA A 296 -4.25 6.61 4.51
N ASP A 297 -4.17 5.44 3.86
CA ASP A 297 -2.92 4.73 3.61
C ASP A 297 -1.98 5.56 2.76
N GLU A 298 -2.47 6.11 1.64
CA GLU A 298 -1.65 6.94 0.77
C GLU A 298 -1.23 8.25 1.45
N ALA A 299 -2.11 8.87 2.24
CA ALA A 299 -1.76 10.06 3.00
C ALA A 299 -0.65 9.76 4.02
N MET A 300 -0.81 8.68 4.80
CA MET A 300 0.20 8.26 5.76
C MET A 300 1.55 7.97 5.07
N ARG A 301 1.56 7.22 3.96
CA ARG A 301 2.77 6.92 3.17
C ARG A 301 3.58 8.17 2.81
N ARG A 302 2.92 9.30 2.58
CA ARG A 302 3.53 10.61 2.27
C ARG A 302 3.89 11.45 3.49
N GLY A 303 3.76 10.91 4.70
CA GLY A 303 3.96 11.63 5.95
C GLY A 303 2.88 12.67 6.24
N ILE A 304 1.72 12.59 5.58
CA ILE A 304 0.56 13.43 5.89
C ILE A 304 -0.06 12.87 7.17
N ARG A 305 -0.25 13.71 8.18
CA ARG A 305 -0.91 13.32 9.43
C ARG A 305 -2.37 13.01 9.14
N VAL A 306 -2.79 11.80 9.47
CA VAL A 306 -4.18 11.34 9.36
C VAL A 306 -4.81 11.29 10.75
N GLU A 307 -5.98 11.90 10.88
CA GLU A 307 -6.87 11.76 12.03
C GLU A 307 -8.22 11.24 11.50
N VAL A 308 -8.70 10.13 12.06
CA VAL A 308 -10.02 9.59 11.73
C VAL A 308 -11.04 10.28 12.62
N THR A 309 -11.87 11.16 12.05
CA THR A 309 -12.83 11.95 12.81
C THR A 309 -14.17 11.22 12.98
N ASP A 310 -14.56 10.42 11.98
CA ASP A 310 -15.70 9.51 12.07
C ASP A 310 -15.46 8.28 11.17
N PRO A 311 -15.13 7.10 11.75
CA PRO A 311 -14.80 5.93 10.96
C PRO A 311 -15.99 5.35 10.19
N ARG A 312 -17.21 5.42 10.76
CA ARG A 312 -18.43 4.88 10.13
C ARG A 312 -18.87 5.74 8.96
N TRP A 313 -18.66 7.04 9.07
CA TRP A 313 -18.92 7.99 7.99
C TRP A 313 -17.81 8.01 6.92
N GLY A 314 -16.64 7.43 7.22
CA GLY A 314 -15.47 7.46 6.35
C GLY A 314 -14.80 8.84 6.33
N GLU A 315 -14.92 9.61 7.42
CA GLU A 315 -14.40 10.98 7.51
C GLU A 315 -12.98 11.01 8.08
N LEU A 316 -12.10 11.71 7.36
CA LEU A 316 -10.70 11.90 7.71
C LEU A 316 -10.37 13.39 7.73
N ARG A 317 -9.53 13.78 8.69
CA ARG A 317 -8.81 15.05 8.70
C ARG A 317 -7.35 14.79 8.34
N LEU A 318 -6.93 15.32 7.19
CA LEU A 318 -5.58 15.17 6.66
C LEU A 318 -4.79 16.47 6.89
N THR A 319 -3.59 16.41 7.47
CA THR A 319 -2.77 17.59 7.77
C THR A 319 -1.33 17.42 7.30
N SER A 320 -0.82 18.38 6.52
CA SER A 320 0.59 18.45 6.13
C SER A 320 1.07 19.90 6.10
N GLY A 321 2.18 20.17 6.80
CA GLY A 321 2.67 21.53 7.01
C GLY A 321 1.60 22.42 7.66
N GLY A 322 1.27 23.54 7.00
CA GLY A 322 0.21 24.46 7.44
C GLY A 322 -1.16 24.23 6.79
N ARG A 323 -1.34 23.16 6.02
CA ARG A 323 -2.59 22.85 5.31
C ARG A 323 -3.30 21.68 5.98
N THR A 324 -4.59 21.86 6.22
CA THR A 324 -5.51 20.82 6.69
C THR A 324 -6.64 20.70 5.69
N VAL A 325 -7.03 19.47 5.34
CA VAL A 325 -8.16 19.18 4.46
C VAL A 325 -9.04 18.12 5.11
N HIS A 326 -10.34 18.37 5.15
CA HIS A 326 -11.33 17.37 5.48
C HIS A 326 -11.78 16.56 4.27
N THR A 327 -11.91 15.25 4.46
CA THR A 327 -12.39 14.34 3.42
C THR A 327 -13.44 13.39 3.98
N ARG A 328 -14.41 13.02 3.14
CA ARG A 328 -15.31 11.88 3.33
C ARG A 328 -15.09 10.97 2.14
N GLU A 329 -14.26 9.94 2.31
CA GLU A 329 -13.73 9.14 1.19
C GLU A 329 -13.07 10.05 0.13
N SER A 330 -13.52 10.02 -1.13
CA SER A 330 -13.00 10.89 -2.20
C SER A 330 -13.63 12.29 -2.23
N LEU A 331 -14.64 12.57 -1.42
CA LEU A 331 -15.22 13.91 -1.29
C LEU A 331 -14.30 14.75 -0.41
N SER A 332 -13.97 15.96 -0.83
CA SER A 332 -13.09 16.87 -0.07
C SER A 332 -13.65 18.29 -0.05
N GLU A 333 -13.07 19.14 0.79
CA GLU A 333 -13.38 20.58 0.84
C GLU A 333 -13.13 21.31 -0.49
N LEU A 334 -12.38 20.71 -1.43
CA LEU A 334 -12.20 21.26 -2.77
C LEU A 334 -13.44 21.08 -3.66
N THR A 335 -14.34 20.16 -3.30
CA THR A 335 -15.63 20.00 -3.97
C THR A 335 -16.61 21.01 -3.39
N SER A 336 -16.93 22.07 -4.14
CA SER A 336 -17.85 23.10 -3.68
C SER A 336 -19.27 22.54 -3.50
N ALA A 337 -20.04 23.14 -2.60
CA ALA A 337 -21.47 22.81 -2.45
C ALA A 337 -22.25 23.02 -3.77
N VAL A 338 -21.81 23.95 -4.61
CA VAL A 338 -22.38 24.18 -5.94
C VAL A 338 -22.11 22.97 -6.84
N ALA A 339 -20.86 22.51 -6.93
CA ALA A 339 -20.49 21.33 -7.71
C ALA A 339 -21.24 20.07 -7.27
N MET A 340 -21.30 19.83 -5.96
CA MET A 340 -22.06 18.73 -5.37
C MET A 340 -23.55 18.81 -5.75
N SER A 341 -24.19 19.98 -5.59
CA SER A 341 -25.61 20.16 -5.94
C SER A 341 -25.90 20.01 -7.44
N ARG A 342 -24.93 20.33 -8.32
CA ARG A 342 -25.04 20.11 -9.76
C ARG A 342 -25.06 18.62 -10.10
N CYS A 343 -24.24 17.82 -9.41
CA CYS A 343 -24.13 16.37 -9.60
C CYS A 343 -25.35 15.62 -9.00
N ASP A 344 -25.84 16.04 -7.84
CA ASP A 344 -27.01 15.43 -7.18
C ASP A 344 -28.29 15.49 -8.03
N ASP A 345 -28.54 16.63 -8.69
CA ASP A 345 -29.71 16.82 -9.56
C ASP A 345 -29.38 16.49 -11.02
N LYS A 346 -29.81 15.30 -11.46
CA LYS A 346 -29.57 14.79 -12.82
C LYS A 346 -30.10 15.72 -13.92
N ARG A 347 -31.12 16.54 -13.64
CA ARG A 347 -31.62 17.55 -14.59
C ARG A 347 -30.62 18.68 -14.80
N VAL A 348 -29.98 19.12 -13.71
CA VAL A 348 -28.98 20.18 -13.72
C VAL A 348 -27.72 19.68 -14.41
N THR A 349 -27.23 18.49 -14.05
CA THR A 349 -26.12 17.83 -14.74
C THR A 349 -26.38 17.76 -16.24
N ARG A 350 -27.53 17.19 -16.65
CA ARG A 350 -27.88 17.05 -18.06
C ARG A 350 -27.88 18.38 -18.81
N ARG A 351 -28.46 19.44 -18.23
CA ARG A 351 -28.48 20.77 -18.85
C ARG A 351 -27.07 21.34 -19.04
N ILE A 352 -26.23 21.26 -18.01
CA ILE A 352 -24.84 21.76 -18.06
C ILE A 352 -24.03 21.00 -19.11
N LEU A 353 -24.14 19.67 -19.15
CA LEU A 353 -23.43 18.86 -20.14
C LEU A 353 -23.92 19.16 -21.58
N THR A 354 -25.22 19.36 -21.76
CA THR A 354 -25.80 19.75 -23.06
C THR A 354 -25.27 21.13 -23.51
N GLU A 355 -25.25 22.12 -22.61
CA GLU A 355 -24.73 23.46 -22.87
C GLU A 355 -23.23 23.46 -23.18
N ALA A 356 -22.48 22.50 -22.64
CA ALA A 356 -21.08 22.25 -22.95
C ALA A 356 -20.86 21.50 -24.28
N GLY A 357 -21.91 21.17 -25.03
CA GLY A 357 -21.84 20.47 -26.31
C GLY A 357 -21.62 18.97 -26.19
N LEU A 358 -21.85 18.38 -25.01
CA LEU A 358 -21.66 16.96 -24.75
C LEU A 358 -22.93 16.15 -25.04
N SER A 359 -22.74 14.93 -25.51
CA SER A 359 -23.81 13.98 -25.82
C SER A 359 -24.47 13.46 -24.54
N VAL A 360 -25.77 13.73 -24.39
CA VAL A 360 -26.62 13.19 -23.30
C VAL A 360 -27.89 12.59 -23.91
N PRO A 361 -28.58 11.66 -23.23
CA PRO A 361 -29.85 11.14 -23.72
C PRO A 361 -30.87 12.27 -23.89
N ARG A 362 -31.73 12.15 -24.91
CA ARG A 362 -32.93 12.99 -24.98
C ARG A 362 -33.76 12.69 -23.75
N GLY A 363 -34.26 13.73 -23.07
CA GLY A 363 -35.01 13.52 -21.84
C GLY A 363 -35.77 14.75 -21.40
N ARG A 364 -36.79 14.50 -20.58
CA ARG A 364 -37.71 15.49 -20.02
C ARG A 364 -38.05 15.18 -18.57
N THR A 365 -38.50 16.19 -17.84
CA THR A 365 -39.13 15.99 -16.53
C THR A 365 -40.56 15.49 -16.74
N ALA A 366 -40.97 14.46 -16.02
CA ALA A 366 -42.33 13.92 -16.08
C ALA A 366 -43.34 14.94 -15.54
N THR A 367 -44.31 15.30 -16.37
CA THR A 367 -45.41 16.22 -16.00
C THR A 367 -46.70 15.48 -15.70
N GLY A 368 -46.82 14.22 -16.13
CA GLY A 368 -48.03 13.40 -16.01
C GLY A 368 -49.12 13.75 -17.03
N ASP A 369 -48.80 14.56 -18.04
CA ASP A 369 -49.72 14.96 -19.11
C ASP A 369 -49.48 14.16 -20.41
N ALA A 370 -50.19 14.54 -21.47
CA ALA A 370 -50.11 13.89 -22.77
C ALA A 370 -48.72 14.01 -23.42
N ASP A 371 -47.88 14.96 -23.01
CA ASP A 371 -46.59 15.17 -23.62
C ASP A 371 -45.56 14.12 -23.16
N ASP A 372 -45.75 13.51 -21.99
CA ASP A 372 -44.93 12.37 -21.54
C ASP A 372 -45.16 11.14 -22.45
N LEU A 373 -46.41 10.92 -22.86
CA LEU A 373 -46.79 9.86 -23.81
C LEU A 373 -46.32 10.18 -25.23
N ALA A 374 -46.42 11.44 -25.65
CA ALA A 374 -45.89 11.89 -26.94
C ALA A 374 -44.37 11.69 -27.01
N PHE A 375 -43.65 11.94 -25.91
CA PHE A 375 -42.22 11.69 -25.83
C PHE A 375 -41.88 10.20 -25.97
N LEU A 376 -42.59 9.31 -25.25
CA LEU A 376 -42.44 7.86 -25.39
C LEU A 376 -42.66 7.40 -26.84
N ALA A 377 -43.68 7.94 -27.52
CA ALA A 377 -43.94 7.61 -28.91
C ALA A 377 -42.85 8.10 -29.88
N ASP A 378 -42.23 9.25 -29.59
CA ASP A 378 -41.18 9.85 -30.42
C ASP A 378 -39.82 9.16 -30.28
N VAL A 379 -39.39 8.86 -29.05
CA VAL A 379 -38.05 8.28 -28.80
C VAL A 379 -38.05 6.75 -28.72
N GLY A 380 -39.22 6.12 -28.65
CA GLY A 380 -39.33 4.68 -28.45
C GLY A 380 -39.12 4.30 -26.97
N PRO A 381 -38.43 3.20 -26.65
CA PRO A 381 -38.23 2.77 -25.27
C PRO A 381 -37.55 3.84 -24.41
N VAL A 382 -38.00 4.01 -23.17
CA VAL A 382 -37.48 5.00 -22.24
C VAL A 382 -36.99 4.39 -20.93
N VAL A 383 -36.15 5.15 -20.23
CA VAL A 383 -35.74 4.96 -18.84
C VAL A 383 -36.45 6.01 -18.00
N VAL A 384 -37.07 5.58 -16.90
CA VAL A 384 -37.70 6.46 -15.92
C VAL A 384 -36.89 6.40 -14.64
N LYS A 385 -36.42 7.55 -14.14
CA LYS A 385 -35.59 7.62 -12.94
C LYS A 385 -35.91 8.84 -12.08
N PRO A 386 -35.74 8.77 -10.74
CA PRO A 386 -35.80 9.94 -9.88
C PRO A 386 -34.76 11.00 -10.31
N ALA A 387 -35.09 12.29 -10.23
CA ALA A 387 -34.14 13.35 -10.57
C ALA A 387 -32.96 13.41 -9.59
N ARG A 388 -33.18 12.97 -8.34
CA ARG A 388 -32.17 12.86 -7.28
C ARG A 388 -32.25 11.48 -6.63
N GLY A 389 -31.10 10.96 -6.23
CA GLY A 389 -30.98 9.64 -5.60
C GLY A 389 -29.85 8.79 -6.17
N GLU A 390 -29.47 7.78 -5.39
CA GLU A 390 -28.31 6.93 -5.61
C GLU A 390 -28.70 5.43 -5.73
N GLN A 391 -27.71 4.60 -6.08
CA GLN A 391 -27.77 3.13 -6.08
C GLN A 391 -28.84 2.50 -7.01
N GLY A 392 -29.40 3.28 -7.93
CA GLY A 392 -30.41 2.80 -8.87
C GLY A 392 -31.82 2.65 -8.28
N ASN A 393 -32.07 3.18 -7.09
CA ASN A 393 -33.39 3.12 -6.45
C ASN A 393 -34.44 3.90 -7.26
N GLY A 394 -35.58 3.27 -7.53
CA GLY A 394 -36.67 3.87 -8.29
C GLY A 394 -36.45 3.98 -9.80
N ILE A 395 -35.37 3.41 -10.33
CA ILE A 395 -35.11 3.39 -11.78
C ILE A 395 -35.88 2.24 -12.43
N THR A 396 -36.61 2.55 -13.51
CA THR A 396 -37.25 1.57 -14.40
C THR A 396 -36.65 1.71 -15.79
N VAL A 397 -36.05 0.63 -16.30
CA VAL A 397 -35.37 0.60 -17.61
C VAL A 397 -36.24 -0.14 -18.62
N GLY A 398 -36.35 0.37 -19.85
CA GLY A 398 -37.02 -0.33 -20.95
C GLY A 398 -38.54 -0.20 -20.95
N VAL A 399 -39.07 0.93 -20.47
CA VAL A 399 -40.49 1.25 -20.52
C VAL A 399 -40.92 1.47 -21.98
N ARG A 400 -41.93 0.73 -22.44
CA ARG A 400 -42.37 0.70 -23.85
C ARG A 400 -43.84 1.04 -24.07
N THR A 401 -44.65 1.05 -23.02
CA THR A 401 -46.12 1.22 -23.11
C THR A 401 -46.59 2.34 -22.20
N PRO A 402 -47.68 3.05 -22.56
CA PRO A 402 -48.29 4.09 -21.72
C PRO A 402 -48.53 3.66 -20.27
N GLU A 403 -49.07 2.46 -20.05
CA GLU A 403 -49.42 1.95 -18.72
C GLU A 403 -48.17 1.72 -17.88
N ALA A 404 -47.14 1.11 -18.49
CA ALA A 404 -45.83 0.93 -17.86
C ALA A 404 -45.14 2.27 -17.56
N LEU A 405 -45.32 3.29 -18.40
CA LEU A 405 -44.78 4.63 -18.15
C LEU A 405 -45.40 5.26 -16.90
N THR A 406 -46.72 5.20 -16.78
CA THR A 406 -47.42 5.69 -15.58
C THR A 406 -46.94 4.96 -14.33
N ALA A 407 -46.88 3.62 -14.36
CA ALA A 407 -46.42 2.83 -13.23
C ALA A 407 -44.95 3.12 -12.84
N ALA A 408 -44.07 3.28 -13.84
CA ALA A 408 -42.67 3.61 -13.63
C ALA A 408 -42.50 5.01 -13.01
N VAL A 409 -43.30 5.99 -13.45
CA VAL A 409 -43.29 7.35 -12.89
C VAL A 409 -43.79 7.34 -11.44
N GLU A 410 -44.87 6.61 -11.15
CA GLU A 410 -45.38 6.45 -9.78
C GLU A 410 -44.34 5.80 -8.86
N LEU A 411 -43.64 4.77 -9.34
CA LEU A 411 -42.54 4.12 -8.63
C LEU A 411 -41.41 5.12 -8.31
N ALA A 412 -40.94 5.86 -9.31
CA ALA A 412 -39.87 6.84 -9.15
C ALA A 412 -40.27 7.99 -8.21
N ARG A 413 -41.55 8.42 -8.24
CA ARG A 413 -42.09 9.46 -7.35
C ARG A 413 -42.01 9.11 -5.87
N ARG A 414 -41.93 7.82 -5.50
CA ARG A 414 -41.74 7.39 -4.11
C ARG A 414 -40.37 7.78 -3.54
N PHE A 415 -39.40 8.05 -4.42
CA PHE A 415 -38.02 8.41 -4.04
C PHE A 415 -37.72 9.89 -4.25
N CYS A 416 -38.25 10.50 -5.32
CA CYS A 416 -38.09 11.93 -5.59
C CYS A 416 -39.37 12.48 -6.25
N PRO A 417 -39.91 13.63 -5.82
CA PRO A 417 -41.09 14.23 -6.45
C PRO A 417 -40.85 14.60 -7.92
N ASP A 418 -39.61 14.94 -8.26
CA ASP A 418 -39.15 15.21 -9.61
C ASP A 418 -38.68 13.91 -10.27
N VAL A 419 -39.29 13.54 -11.39
CA VAL A 419 -38.96 12.33 -12.15
C VAL A 419 -38.49 12.70 -13.55
N LEU A 420 -37.46 12.00 -14.03
CA LEU A 420 -36.91 12.11 -15.38
C LEU A 420 -37.37 10.95 -16.24
N ILE A 421 -37.74 11.26 -17.49
CA ILE A 421 -37.98 10.30 -18.57
C ILE A 421 -36.90 10.55 -19.62
N GLU A 422 -36.08 9.55 -19.89
CA GLU A 422 -34.95 9.62 -20.83
C GLU A 422 -35.06 8.54 -21.90
N GLU A 423 -34.61 8.83 -23.10
CA GLU A 423 -34.41 7.86 -24.18
C GLU A 423 -33.52 6.70 -23.71
N LEU A 424 -33.95 5.46 -23.95
CA LEU A 424 -33.11 4.29 -23.70
C LEU A 424 -31.98 4.23 -24.71
N ARG A 425 -30.74 4.24 -24.22
CA ARG A 425 -29.54 4.05 -25.03
C ARG A 425 -28.91 2.70 -24.73
N GLU A 426 -28.41 2.04 -25.77
CA GLU A 426 -27.65 0.79 -25.65
C GLU A 426 -26.15 1.09 -25.62
N GLY A 427 -25.39 0.25 -24.91
CA GLY A 427 -23.94 0.35 -24.79
C GLY A 427 -23.39 -0.37 -23.57
N GLU A 428 -22.08 -0.50 -23.51
CA GLU A 428 -21.35 -0.85 -22.30
C GLU A 428 -21.37 0.33 -21.31
N ASP A 429 -21.49 0.01 -20.02
CA ASP A 429 -21.45 0.99 -18.93
C ASP A 429 -19.99 1.32 -18.59
N LEU A 430 -19.52 2.48 -19.03
CA LEU A 430 -18.17 2.97 -18.85
C LEU A 430 -18.13 4.01 -17.71
N ARG A 431 -17.38 3.70 -16.64
CA ARG A 431 -17.03 4.63 -15.57
C ARG A 431 -15.68 5.27 -15.89
N VAL A 432 -15.60 6.59 -15.92
CA VAL A 432 -14.34 7.36 -16.03
C VAL A 432 -14.14 8.19 -14.77
N VAL A 433 -13.02 8.00 -14.09
CA VAL A 433 -12.62 8.79 -12.91
C VAL A 433 -11.73 9.94 -13.38
N VAL A 434 -12.19 11.16 -13.12
CA VAL A 434 -11.47 12.40 -13.39
C VAL A 434 -11.05 13.03 -12.07
N ILE A 435 -9.77 13.34 -11.93
CA ILE A 435 -9.17 14.01 -10.76
C ILE A 435 -8.32 15.17 -11.28
N ASP A 436 -8.48 16.36 -10.70
CA ASP A 436 -7.78 17.58 -11.12
C ASP A 436 -7.99 17.90 -12.62
N HIS A 437 -9.18 17.60 -13.13
CA HIS A 437 -9.53 17.69 -14.56
C HIS A 437 -8.64 16.86 -15.50
N GLU A 438 -8.04 15.78 -15.00
CA GLU A 438 -7.33 14.77 -15.78
C GLU A 438 -8.04 13.40 -15.64
N VAL A 439 -8.12 12.64 -16.72
CA VAL A 439 -8.58 11.25 -16.64
C VAL A 439 -7.51 10.42 -15.95
N VAL A 440 -7.86 9.80 -14.83
CA VAL A 440 -6.95 8.95 -14.05
C VAL A 440 -7.24 7.48 -14.23
N ALA A 441 -8.51 7.11 -14.40
CA ALA A 441 -8.91 5.73 -14.63
C ALA A 441 -10.17 5.66 -15.49
N ALA A 442 -10.32 4.60 -16.26
CA ALA A 442 -11.55 4.25 -16.95
C ALA A 442 -11.78 2.75 -16.85
N ALA A 443 -13.01 2.35 -16.56
CA ALA A 443 -13.36 0.95 -16.41
C ALA A 443 -14.77 0.64 -16.93
N VAL A 444 -14.90 -0.46 -17.66
CA VAL A 444 -16.20 -0.99 -18.07
C VAL A 444 -16.77 -1.81 -16.93
N ARG A 445 -17.99 -1.45 -16.50
CA ARG A 445 -18.77 -2.19 -15.51
C ARG A 445 -19.68 -3.17 -16.23
N ARG A 446 -19.66 -4.44 -15.80
CA ARG A 446 -20.54 -5.48 -16.33
C ARG A 446 -21.52 -5.95 -15.26
N PRO A 447 -22.81 -6.15 -15.59
CA PRO A 447 -23.78 -6.75 -14.69
C PRO A 447 -23.33 -8.13 -14.22
N ALA A 448 -23.85 -8.53 -13.06
CA ALA A 448 -23.58 -9.87 -12.55
C ALA A 448 -24.06 -10.93 -13.54
N GLN A 449 -23.19 -11.88 -13.84
CA GLN A 449 -23.45 -12.99 -14.75
C GLN A 449 -23.03 -14.31 -14.10
N ILE A 450 -23.72 -15.37 -14.47
CA ILE A 450 -23.36 -16.76 -14.17
C ILE A 450 -23.07 -17.50 -15.46
N THR A 451 -22.26 -18.55 -15.38
CA THR A 451 -21.97 -19.44 -16.50
C THR A 451 -22.45 -20.84 -16.15
N GLY A 452 -23.26 -21.42 -17.03
CA GLY A 452 -23.74 -22.79 -16.89
C GLY A 452 -22.58 -23.79 -16.94
N ASP A 453 -22.66 -24.81 -16.10
CA ASP A 453 -21.72 -25.93 -16.06
C ASP A 453 -22.39 -27.26 -16.40
N GLY A 454 -23.64 -27.23 -16.87
CA GLY A 454 -24.42 -28.41 -17.24
C GLY A 454 -24.86 -29.28 -16.06
N VAL A 455 -24.56 -28.90 -14.82
CA VAL A 455 -24.82 -29.71 -13.62
C VAL A 455 -25.64 -28.96 -12.57
N HIS A 456 -25.25 -27.74 -12.22
CA HIS A 456 -25.88 -26.95 -11.16
C HIS A 456 -27.00 -26.06 -11.69
N ASP A 457 -28.00 -25.81 -10.85
CA ASP A 457 -29.08 -24.90 -11.22
C ASP A 457 -28.67 -23.42 -11.10
N VAL A 458 -29.50 -22.53 -11.66
CA VAL A 458 -29.26 -21.08 -11.62
C VAL A 458 -29.05 -20.55 -10.19
N THR A 459 -29.79 -21.07 -9.20
CA THR A 459 -29.66 -20.65 -7.78
C THR A 459 -28.28 -21.02 -7.24
N GLU A 460 -27.86 -22.27 -7.43
CA GLU A 460 -26.57 -22.78 -6.99
C GLU A 460 -25.40 -22.05 -7.66
N LEU A 461 -25.52 -21.76 -8.96
CA LEU A 461 -24.55 -20.99 -9.72
C LEU A 461 -24.42 -19.55 -9.20
N ILE A 462 -25.54 -18.88 -8.89
CA ILE A 462 -25.54 -17.54 -8.28
C ILE A 462 -24.86 -17.55 -6.91
N GLU A 463 -25.16 -18.55 -6.08
CA GLU A 463 -24.55 -18.66 -4.76
C GLU A 463 -23.04 -18.93 -4.84
N ARG A 464 -22.61 -19.80 -5.76
CA ARG A 464 -21.19 -20.09 -5.99
C ARG A 464 -20.45 -18.84 -6.47
N GLN A 465 -21.01 -18.13 -7.45
CA GLN A 465 -20.43 -16.88 -7.94
C GLN A 465 -20.38 -15.82 -6.83
N SER A 466 -21.44 -15.71 -6.04
CA SER A 466 -21.51 -14.82 -4.87
C SER A 466 -20.42 -15.11 -3.83
N ARG A 467 -20.19 -16.38 -3.49
CA ARG A 467 -19.11 -16.77 -2.56
C ARG A 467 -17.73 -16.37 -3.12
N ARG A 468 -17.51 -16.59 -4.42
CA ARG A 468 -16.26 -16.20 -5.09
C ARG A 468 -16.05 -14.69 -5.09
N ARG A 469 -17.11 -13.91 -5.38
CA ARG A 469 -17.06 -12.44 -5.37
C ARG A 469 -16.81 -11.89 -3.98
N ALA A 470 -17.53 -12.38 -2.97
CA ALA A 470 -17.32 -11.97 -1.58
C ALA A 470 -15.88 -12.25 -1.13
N ALA A 471 -15.31 -13.40 -1.48
CA ALA A 471 -13.90 -13.69 -1.17
C ALA A 471 -12.92 -12.74 -1.88
N ALA A 472 -13.20 -12.36 -3.13
CA ALA A 472 -12.33 -11.49 -3.92
C ALA A 472 -12.40 -10.01 -3.50
N THR A 473 -13.52 -9.55 -2.95
CA THR A 473 -13.75 -8.13 -2.58
C THR A 473 -13.82 -7.92 -1.06
N GLY A 474 -13.29 -8.84 -0.25
CA GLY A 474 -13.35 -8.73 1.22
C GLY A 474 -14.78 -8.68 1.80
N GLY A 475 -15.76 -9.22 1.08
CA GLY A 475 -17.17 -9.29 1.49
C GLY A 475 -18.10 -8.25 0.83
N GLU A 476 -17.57 -7.27 0.10
CA GLU A 476 -18.38 -6.17 -0.45
C GLU A 476 -19.34 -6.55 -1.59
N SER A 477 -19.05 -7.62 -2.34
CA SER A 477 -19.77 -7.96 -3.58
C SER A 477 -20.49 -9.30 -3.44
N ARG A 478 -21.82 -9.28 -3.50
CA ARG A 478 -22.67 -10.48 -3.51
C ARG A 478 -23.85 -10.30 -4.46
N ILE A 479 -24.22 -11.34 -5.19
CA ILE A 479 -25.45 -11.32 -6.01
C ILE A 479 -26.63 -11.63 -5.07
N PRO A 480 -27.55 -10.69 -4.82
CA PRO A 480 -28.75 -10.98 -4.03
C PRO A 480 -29.70 -11.90 -4.82
N ILE A 481 -30.42 -12.78 -4.14
CA ILE A 481 -31.48 -13.60 -4.75
C ILE A 481 -32.83 -12.98 -4.34
N ASP A 482 -33.12 -11.84 -4.95
CA ASP A 482 -34.32 -11.02 -4.75
C ASP A 482 -35.29 -11.13 -5.95
N ASP A 483 -36.42 -10.43 -5.88
CA ASP A 483 -37.43 -10.44 -6.95
C ASP A 483 -36.86 -9.94 -8.27
N MET A 484 -35.98 -8.93 -8.26
CA MET A 484 -35.32 -8.44 -9.47
C MET A 484 -34.48 -9.54 -10.15
N THR A 485 -33.74 -10.31 -9.36
CA THR A 485 -32.90 -11.41 -9.89
C THR A 485 -33.78 -12.48 -10.53
N ARG A 486 -34.93 -12.78 -9.92
CA ARG A 486 -35.92 -13.72 -10.48
C ARG A 486 -36.53 -13.19 -11.78
N GLU A 487 -36.86 -11.91 -11.83
CA GLU A 487 -37.40 -11.25 -13.03
C GLU A 487 -36.40 -11.30 -14.19
N VAL A 488 -35.12 -10.96 -13.95
CA VAL A 488 -34.09 -10.96 -15.01
C VAL A 488 -33.88 -12.37 -15.57
N VAL A 489 -33.84 -13.39 -14.71
CA VAL A 489 -33.72 -14.79 -15.13
C VAL A 489 -34.95 -15.22 -15.94
N ALA A 490 -36.16 -14.81 -15.52
CA ALA A 490 -37.41 -15.11 -16.24
C ALA A 490 -37.51 -14.41 -17.60
N GLU A 491 -37.07 -13.15 -17.70
CA GLU A 491 -37.00 -12.39 -18.96
C GLU A 491 -36.06 -13.06 -19.98
N ALA A 492 -34.99 -13.70 -19.50
CA ALA A 492 -34.10 -14.49 -20.33
C ALA A 492 -34.66 -15.88 -20.71
N GLY A 493 -35.90 -16.20 -20.30
CA GLY A 493 -36.56 -17.46 -20.61
C GLY A 493 -36.18 -18.63 -19.69
N HIS A 494 -35.53 -18.36 -18.56
CA HIS A 494 -35.07 -19.37 -17.61
C HIS A 494 -35.82 -19.30 -16.27
N ARG A 495 -35.76 -20.38 -15.50
CA ARG A 495 -36.23 -20.45 -14.11
C ARG A 495 -35.04 -20.62 -13.17
N MET A 496 -35.23 -20.22 -11.92
CA MET A 496 -34.18 -20.33 -10.88
C MET A 496 -33.69 -21.76 -10.60
N HIS A 497 -34.47 -22.77 -10.99
CA HIS A 497 -34.18 -24.20 -10.83
C HIS A 497 -33.80 -24.88 -12.16
N ASP A 498 -33.59 -24.11 -13.23
CA ASP A 498 -33.11 -24.65 -14.50
C ASP A 498 -31.60 -24.89 -14.41
N VAL A 499 -31.13 -25.99 -15.01
CA VAL A 499 -29.71 -26.25 -15.23
C VAL A 499 -29.31 -25.66 -16.57
N LEU A 500 -28.39 -24.70 -16.55
CA LEU A 500 -27.90 -24.06 -17.76
C LEU A 500 -26.90 -24.97 -18.50
N PRO A 501 -27.00 -25.10 -19.84
CA PRO A 501 -25.99 -25.75 -20.67
C PRO A 501 -24.58 -25.26 -20.35
N GLU A 502 -23.60 -26.16 -20.45
CA GLU A 502 -22.20 -25.85 -20.21
C GLU A 502 -21.73 -24.70 -21.13
N GLY A 503 -21.14 -23.67 -20.53
CA GLY A 503 -20.63 -22.48 -21.22
C GLY A 503 -21.68 -21.40 -21.51
N GLN A 504 -22.97 -21.64 -21.27
CA GLN A 504 -24.00 -20.61 -21.47
C GLN A 504 -23.88 -19.52 -20.40
N VAL A 505 -23.69 -18.27 -20.82
CA VAL A 505 -23.65 -17.11 -19.92
C VAL A 505 -25.05 -16.54 -19.76
N LEU A 506 -25.47 -16.34 -18.51
CA LEU A 506 -26.76 -15.73 -18.16
C LEU A 506 -26.52 -14.52 -17.26
N ALA A 507 -27.00 -13.34 -17.67
CA ALA A 507 -27.07 -12.18 -16.81
C ALA A 507 -28.16 -12.38 -15.75
N VAL A 508 -27.85 -12.04 -14.50
CA VAL A 508 -28.75 -12.21 -13.36
C VAL A 508 -29.10 -10.87 -12.69
N ARG A 509 -28.52 -9.76 -13.18
CA ARG A 509 -28.83 -8.38 -12.76
C ARG A 509 -28.92 -7.48 -13.99
N ARG A 510 -29.75 -6.43 -13.91
CA ARG A 510 -29.86 -5.40 -14.97
C ARG A 510 -28.72 -4.37 -14.89
N THR A 511 -28.33 -4.00 -13.68
CA THR A 511 -27.34 -2.94 -13.43
C THR A 511 -25.96 -3.52 -13.14
N ALA A 512 -24.92 -2.80 -13.55
CA ALA A 512 -23.52 -3.19 -13.39
C ALA A 512 -22.92 -2.79 -12.02
N ASN A 513 -23.75 -2.81 -10.98
CA ASN A 513 -23.35 -2.41 -9.64
C ASN A 513 -22.43 -3.45 -9.00
N LEU A 514 -21.25 -3.01 -8.55
CA LEU A 514 -20.23 -3.87 -7.92
C LEU A 514 -20.78 -4.60 -6.68
N HIS A 515 -21.54 -3.90 -5.83
CA HIS A 515 -22.11 -4.47 -4.60
C HIS A 515 -23.11 -5.60 -4.88
N THR A 516 -23.79 -5.58 -6.04
CA THR A 516 -24.71 -6.65 -6.47
C THR A 516 -24.04 -7.74 -7.32
N GLY A 517 -22.72 -7.88 -7.23
CA GLY A 517 -21.97 -8.92 -7.93
C GLY A 517 -21.50 -8.56 -9.34
N GLY A 518 -21.66 -7.30 -9.77
CA GLY A 518 -21.08 -6.81 -11.03
C GLY A 518 -19.55 -6.88 -11.03
N THR A 519 -18.94 -6.85 -12.21
CA THR A 519 -17.48 -6.83 -12.39
C THR A 519 -17.03 -5.52 -13.00
N ILE A 520 -15.77 -5.15 -12.75
CA ILE A 520 -15.14 -3.93 -13.25
C ILE A 520 -13.90 -4.38 -14.02
N HIS A 521 -13.75 -3.88 -15.25
CA HIS A 521 -12.63 -4.19 -16.13
C HIS A 521 -11.92 -2.89 -16.48
N ASP A 522 -10.65 -2.76 -16.10
CA ASP A 522 -9.84 -1.59 -16.43
C ASP A 522 -9.67 -1.50 -17.96
N VAL A 523 -10.00 -0.35 -18.53
CA VAL A 523 -9.85 -0.01 -19.95
C VAL A 523 -9.13 1.32 -20.12
N THR A 524 -8.42 1.79 -19.08
CA THR A 524 -7.77 3.12 -19.06
C THR A 524 -6.82 3.32 -20.25
N ALA A 525 -6.05 2.29 -20.61
CA ALA A 525 -5.12 2.34 -21.74
C ALA A 525 -5.81 2.29 -23.13
N GLU A 526 -7.03 1.76 -23.18
CA GLU A 526 -7.82 1.58 -24.40
C GLU A 526 -8.80 2.75 -24.63
N LEU A 527 -8.94 3.65 -23.64
CA LEU A 527 -9.91 4.72 -23.68
C LEU A 527 -9.67 5.65 -24.88
N HIS A 528 -10.69 5.77 -25.74
CA HIS A 528 -10.60 6.61 -26.91
C HIS A 528 -10.36 8.09 -26.53
N PRO A 529 -9.43 8.82 -27.18
CA PRO A 529 -9.09 10.20 -26.83
C PRO A 529 -10.28 11.17 -26.80
N VAL A 530 -11.24 11.01 -27.73
CA VAL A 530 -12.47 11.82 -27.75
C VAL A 530 -13.31 11.65 -26.48
N ILE A 531 -13.39 10.42 -25.94
CA ILE A 531 -14.09 10.19 -24.66
C ILE A 531 -13.33 10.87 -23.53
N ALA A 532 -12.00 10.73 -23.50
CA ALA A 532 -11.17 11.36 -22.48
C ALA A 532 -11.33 12.89 -22.47
N GLU A 533 -11.27 13.54 -23.65
CA GLU A 533 -11.49 14.98 -23.81
C GLU A 533 -12.91 15.40 -23.40
N ALA A 534 -13.91 14.60 -23.74
CA ALA A 534 -15.30 14.83 -23.34
C ALA A 534 -15.46 14.76 -21.80
N CYS A 535 -14.82 13.79 -21.15
CA CYS A 535 -14.83 13.65 -19.69
C CYS A 535 -14.14 14.83 -18.99
N VAL A 536 -13.01 15.29 -19.51
CA VAL A 536 -12.34 16.50 -19.01
C VAL A 536 -13.24 17.72 -19.18
N THR A 537 -13.88 17.88 -20.34
CA THR A 537 -14.84 18.96 -20.61
C THR A 537 -16.02 18.92 -19.63
N ALA A 538 -16.57 17.73 -19.38
CA ALA A 538 -17.66 17.51 -18.43
C ALA A 538 -17.27 17.96 -17.01
N SER A 539 -16.10 17.53 -16.52
CA SER A 539 -15.62 17.91 -15.18
C SER A 539 -15.45 19.43 -15.03
N ARG A 540 -14.96 20.11 -16.07
CA ARG A 540 -14.79 21.57 -16.09
C ARG A 540 -16.13 22.30 -16.15
N ALA A 541 -17.08 21.80 -16.95
CA ALA A 541 -18.41 22.39 -17.05
C ALA A 541 -19.19 22.28 -15.73
N LEU A 542 -19.04 21.16 -15.02
CA LEU A 542 -19.62 20.94 -13.70
C LEU A 542 -18.88 21.72 -12.59
N ASP A 543 -17.65 22.17 -12.85
CA ASP A 543 -16.72 22.80 -11.89
C ASP A 543 -16.43 21.87 -10.69
N ILE A 544 -16.15 20.61 -11.00
CA ILE A 544 -15.89 19.57 -10.01
C ILE A 544 -14.47 18.99 -10.17
N PRO A 545 -13.63 19.01 -9.12
CA PRO A 545 -12.24 18.58 -9.23
C PRO A 545 -12.08 17.06 -9.18
N VAL A 546 -13.04 16.33 -8.61
CA VAL A 546 -13.01 14.86 -8.51
C VAL A 546 -14.40 14.34 -8.84
N THR A 547 -14.51 13.54 -9.90
CA THR A 547 -15.80 12.98 -10.30
C THR A 547 -15.68 11.63 -10.98
N GLY A 548 -16.68 10.76 -10.75
CA GLY A 548 -16.93 9.57 -11.55
C GLY A 548 -17.99 9.88 -12.59
N LEU A 549 -17.60 9.93 -13.85
CA LEU A 549 -18.49 10.13 -14.99
C LEU A 549 -18.91 8.77 -15.54
N ASP A 550 -20.21 8.59 -15.70
CA ASP A 550 -20.77 7.35 -16.22
C ASP A 550 -21.32 7.59 -17.62
N LEU A 551 -20.88 6.76 -18.56
CA LEU A 551 -21.19 6.86 -19.97
C LEU A 551 -21.73 5.52 -20.48
N LEU A 552 -22.58 5.59 -21.50
CA LEU A 552 -22.85 4.44 -22.37
C LEU A 552 -22.04 4.59 -23.66
N VAL A 553 -21.29 3.54 -23.97
CA VAL A 553 -20.40 3.49 -25.14
C VAL A 553 -20.62 2.19 -25.91
N PRO A 554 -20.56 2.16 -27.25
CA PRO A 554 -20.54 0.89 -27.98
C PRO A 554 -19.30 0.05 -27.65
N ALA A 555 -18.16 0.72 -27.42
CA ALA A 555 -16.89 0.17 -26.93
C ALA A 555 -16.02 1.32 -26.40
N ALA A 556 -15.11 1.04 -25.47
CA ALA A 556 -14.25 2.05 -24.84
C ALA A 556 -13.21 2.66 -25.79
N ASP A 557 -12.86 1.95 -26.86
CA ASP A 557 -11.89 2.33 -27.89
C ASP A 557 -12.51 3.10 -29.07
N ARG A 558 -13.78 3.46 -28.98
CA ARG A 558 -14.53 4.20 -30.01
C ARG A 558 -14.94 5.59 -29.55
N PRO A 559 -15.12 6.57 -30.46
CA PRO A 559 -15.46 7.93 -30.09
C PRO A 559 -16.92 8.10 -29.62
N GLU A 560 -17.84 7.22 -30.01
CA GLU A 560 -19.26 7.36 -29.70
C GLU A 560 -19.55 7.14 -28.21
N HIS A 561 -20.19 8.12 -27.59
CA HIS A 561 -20.51 8.08 -26.16
C HIS A 561 -21.77 8.89 -25.84
N VAL A 562 -22.36 8.58 -24.69
CA VAL A 562 -23.50 9.31 -24.11
C VAL A 562 -23.30 9.40 -22.59
N PHE A 563 -23.28 10.60 -22.03
CA PHE A 563 -23.19 10.81 -20.58
C PHE A 563 -24.50 10.51 -19.88
N ILE A 564 -24.44 9.69 -18.82
CA ILE A 564 -25.60 9.25 -18.05
C ILE A 564 -25.69 9.97 -16.71
N GLU A 565 -24.58 10.05 -15.99
CA GLU A 565 -24.49 10.71 -14.69
C GLU A 565 -23.06 11.16 -14.36
N ALA A 566 -22.96 12.07 -13.39
CA ALA A 566 -21.71 12.50 -12.78
C ALA A 566 -21.85 12.32 -11.27
N ASN A 567 -20.88 11.65 -10.65
CA ASN A 567 -20.87 11.36 -9.22
C ASN A 567 -19.75 12.17 -8.56
N GLU A 568 -20.06 12.90 -7.49
CA GLU A 568 -19.13 13.77 -6.77
C GLU A 568 -18.21 13.01 -5.79
N ARG A 569 -18.55 11.77 -5.49
CA ARG A 569 -17.79 10.89 -4.59
C ARG A 569 -17.54 9.53 -5.25
N PRO A 570 -16.68 9.47 -6.30
CA PRO A 570 -16.35 8.21 -6.95
C PRO A 570 -15.56 7.29 -6.02
N GLY A 571 -15.87 5.99 -6.03
CA GLY A 571 -15.06 5.00 -5.33
C GLY A 571 -13.69 4.83 -5.97
N LEU A 572 -12.61 5.19 -5.25
CA LEU A 572 -11.24 5.16 -5.80
C LEU A 572 -10.62 3.76 -5.82
N ALA A 573 -10.96 2.91 -4.84
CA ALA A 573 -10.34 1.61 -4.62
C ALA A 573 -10.60 0.56 -5.72
N ASN A 574 -11.65 0.74 -6.53
CA ASN A 574 -12.08 -0.28 -7.50
C ASN A 574 -11.40 -0.18 -8.87
N HIS A 575 -10.37 0.67 -8.99
CA HIS A 575 -9.72 1.02 -10.26
C HIS A 575 -8.24 0.60 -10.30
N GLU A 576 -7.81 -0.37 -9.48
CA GLU A 576 -6.47 -0.94 -9.62
C GLU A 576 -6.23 -1.49 -11.03
N PRO A 577 -5.03 -1.30 -11.61
CA PRO A 577 -3.80 -0.77 -11.01
C PRO A 577 -3.64 0.77 -11.09
N GLN A 578 -4.70 1.52 -11.43
CA GLN A 578 -4.60 2.96 -11.66
C GLN A 578 -4.37 3.74 -10.36
N PRO A 579 -3.56 4.82 -10.39
CA PRO A 579 -3.09 5.52 -9.19
C PRO A 579 -4.14 6.54 -8.66
N THR A 580 -5.37 6.10 -8.43
CA THR A 580 -6.50 6.99 -8.07
C THR A 580 -6.29 7.67 -6.71
N ALA A 581 -5.81 6.93 -5.71
CA ALA A 581 -5.52 7.49 -4.39
C ALA A 581 -4.33 8.45 -4.43
N GLU A 582 -3.27 8.11 -5.16
CA GLU A 582 -2.08 8.93 -5.33
C GLU A 582 -2.43 10.27 -5.99
N ARG A 583 -3.21 10.24 -7.08
CA ARG A 583 -3.65 11.46 -7.78
C ARG A 583 -4.62 12.28 -6.94
N PHE A 584 -5.48 11.63 -6.15
CA PHE A 584 -6.34 12.34 -5.22
C PHE A 584 -5.51 13.08 -4.16
N VAL A 585 -4.52 12.42 -3.55
CA VAL A 585 -3.63 13.06 -2.57
C VAL A 585 -2.72 14.12 -3.22
N ASP A 586 -2.32 13.96 -4.49
CA ASP A 586 -1.61 14.99 -5.27
C ASP A 586 -2.41 16.28 -5.45
N LEU A 587 -3.73 16.16 -5.60
CA LEU A 587 -4.67 17.28 -5.67
C LEU A 587 -4.80 17.95 -4.29
N LEU A 588 -4.97 17.15 -3.23
CA LEU A 588 -5.16 17.68 -1.88
C LEU A 588 -3.90 18.35 -1.31
N PHE A 589 -2.73 17.76 -1.55
CA PHE A 589 -1.43 18.19 -1.02
C PHE A 589 -0.33 18.21 -2.10
N PRO A 590 -0.34 19.20 -3.02
CA PRO A 590 0.61 19.26 -4.13
C PRO A 590 2.09 19.28 -3.72
N GLY A 591 2.41 19.80 -2.52
CA GLY A 591 3.78 19.80 -1.98
C GLY A 591 4.30 18.42 -1.55
N THR A 592 3.44 17.39 -1.53
CA THR A 592 3.80 16.00 -1.20
C THR A 592 3.90 15.11 -2.43
N ARG A 593 3.73 15.68 -3.63
CA ARG A 593 3.90 14.95 -4.89
C ARG A 593 5.30 14.33 -4.91
N ALA A 594 5.38 13.02 -5.14
CA ALA A 594 6.66 12.39 -5.40
C ALA A 594 7.34 13.16 -6.55
N PRO A 595 8.67 13.42 -6.50
CA PRO A 595 9.35 14.12 -7.57
C PRO A 595 9.06 13.39 -8.88
N GLN A 596 8.45 14.10 -9.84
CA GLN A 596 8.18 13.57 -11.17
C GLN A 596 9.49 12.99 -11.70
N LYS A 597 9.49 11.70 -12.04
CA LYS A 597 10.57 11.15 -12.87
C LYS A 597 10.54 11.92 -14.18
N LEU A 598 11.46 12.88 -14.33
CA LEU A 598 11.63 13.67 -15.56
C LEU A 598 11.99 12.78 -16.76
N TRP A 599 12.27 11.50 -16.51
CA TRP A 599 12.60 10.48 -17.49
C TRP A 599 12.25 9.08 -16.96
N SER A 600 11.58 8.29 -17.81
CA SER A 600 11.46 6.84 -17.67
C SER A 600 12.03 6.19 -18.95
N PRO A 601 12.74 5.05 -18.87
CA PRO A 601 13.27 4.40 -20.05
C PRO A 601 12.13 3.99 -21.00
N ALA A 602 12.28 4.30 -22.28
CA ALA A 602 11.33 3.92 -23.30
C ALA A 602 11.35 2.39 -23.50
N GLY A 603 10.19 1.74 -23.40
CA GLY A 603 9.95 0.44 -24.04
C GLY A 603 9.59 -0.73 -23.12
N THR A 604 8.31 -0.81 -22.74
CA THR A 604 7.52 -2.06 -22.81
C THR A 604 6.09 -1.73 -23.25
N GLY A 605 5.94 -0.82 -24.22
CA GLY A 605 4.72 -0.69 -25.00
C GLY A 605 4.80 -1.69 -26.13
N GLY A 606 3.98 -2.73 -26.06
CA GLY A 606 3.74 -3.65 -27.17
C GLY A 606 3.23 -2.90 -28.39
N ALA A 607 3.67 -3.36 -29.55
CA ALA A 607 3.45 -2.73 -30.84
C ALA A 607 2.02 -2.94 -31.38
N ALA A 608 1.64 -1.95 -32.21
CA ALA A 608 0.50 -1.86 -33.14
C ALA A 608 -0.86 -1.45 -32.54
#